data_AF-A0A6N7LU82-F1
#
_entry.id   AF-A0A6N7LU82-F1
#
_cell.length_a   1.000
_cell.length_b   1.000
_cell.length_c   1.000
_cell.angle_alpha   90.00
_cell.angle_beta   90.00
_cell.angle_gamma   90.00
#
_symmetry.space_group_name_H-M   'P 1'
#
loop_
_entity.id
_entity.type
_entity.pdbx_description
1 polymer ?
#
loop_
_entity_poly.entity_id
_entity_poly.type
_entity_poly.pdbx_seq_one_letter_code
_entity_poly.pdbx_strand_id
1 'polypeptide(L)'
;MANQLYIATANAPLTDRFQEMLDMLMTGAAFGQPTTLWLTDGCLAALALMPPNEHLQQLADFGVTCVRSENAPSCGLNLKTLNAEALLALRADCKQVMVF
;
A
#
# COMPACT_ATOMS: atom_id res chain seq x y z
N MET A 1 6.97 -1.67 18.23
CA MET A 1 7.33 -2.42 17.01
C MET A 1 7.53 -1.39 15.91
N ALA A 2 8.58 -1.47 15.10
CA ALA A 2 8.83 -0.45 14.07
C ALA A 2 7.93 -0.75 12.87
N ASN A 3 6.85 0.00 12.71
CA ASN A 3 5.94 -0.15 11.58
C ASN A 3 6.48 0.65 10.39
N GLN A 4 6.61 -0.01 9.24
CA GLN A 4 7.04 0.63 7.99
C GLN A 4 5.80 0.98 7.14
N LEU A 5 5.69 2.24 6.74
CA LEU A 5 4.63 2.73 5.87
C LEU A 5 5.17 3.00 4.48
N TYR A 6 4.58 2.34 3.50
CA TYR A 6 4.83 2.57 2.08
C TYR A 6 3.64 3.32 1.50
N ILE A 7 3.86 4.42 0.81
CA ILE A 7 2.80 5.25 0.21
C ILE A 7 2.99 5.22 -1.29
N ALA A 8 2.04 4.62 -2.00
CA ALA A 8 2.00 4.60 -3.45
C ALA A 8 1.15 5.75 -3.98
N THR A 9 1.80 6.66 -4.69
CA THR A 9 1.16 7.82 -5.35
C THR A 9 0.61 7.46 -6.73
N ALA A 10 -0.09 8.40 -7.38
CA ALA A 10 -0.71 8.19 -8.69
C ALA A 10 0.25 7.69 -9.78
N ASN A 11 1.52 8.09 -9.70
CA ASN A 11 2.53 7.72 -10.68
C ASN A 11 3.24 6.42 -10.33
N ALA A 12 3.12 5.94 -9.08
CA ALA A 12 3.79 4.72 -8.64
C ALA A 12 3.54 3.56 -9.61
N PRO A 13 2.29 3.14 -9.91
CA PRO A 13 2.03 1.98 -10.78
C PRO A 13 2.49 2.15 -12.22
N LEU A 14 2.82 3.38 -12.66
CA LEU A 14 3.37 3.66 -13.98
C LEU A 14 4.90 3.49 -14.04
N THR A 15 5.55 3.21 -12.91
CA THR A 15 7.01 3.08 -12.79
C THR A 15 7.41 1.64 -12.47
N ASP A 16 8.57 1.23 -12.97
CA ASP A 16 9.17 -0.09 -12.67
C ASP A 16 9.40 -0.30 -11.16
N ARG A 17 9.65 0.82 -10.45
CA ARG A 17 9.82 0.85 -8.99
C ARG A 17 8.62 0.37 -8.21
N PHE A 18 7.43 0.34 -8.82
CA PHE A 18 6.25 -0.20 -8.15
C PHE A 18 6.39 -1.68 -7.86
N GLN A 19 6.90 -2.46 -8.82
CA GLN A 19 7.12 -3.89 -8.65
C GLN A 19 8.19 -4.13 -7.58
N GLU A 20 9.31 -3.41 -7.65
CA GLU A 20 10.37 -3.47 -6.63
C GLU A 20 9.84 -3.16 -5.22
N MET A 21 8.96 -2.16 -5.09
CA MET A 21 8.32 -1.81 -3.82
C MET A 21 7.43 -2.93 -3.30
N LEU A 22 6.65 -3.58 -4.16
CA LEU A 22 5.80 -4.71 -3.79
C LEU A 22 6.64 -5.89 -3.30
N ASP A 23 7.73 -6.21 -4.00
CA ASP A 23 8.68 -7.25 -3.58
C ASP A 23 9.32 -6.95 -2.23
N MET A 24 9.73 -5.70 -1.98
CA MET A 24 10.28 -5.28 -0.69
C MET A 24 9.24 -5.40 0.44
N LEU A 25 7.99 -5.02 0.17
CA LEU A 25 6.88 -5.15 1.10
C LEU A 25 6.62 -6.61 1.48
N MET A 26 6.49 -7.49 0.47
CA MET A 26 6.27 -8.93 0.66
C MET A 26 7.43 -9.55 1.43
N THR A 27 8.67 -9.18 1.09
CA THR A 27 9.87 -9.64 1.79
C THR A 27 9.87 -9.18 3.24
N GLY A 28 9.59 -7.91 3.52
CA GLY A 28 9.51 -7.37 4.88
C GLY A 28 8.44 -8.07 5.73
N ALA A 29 7.27 -8.31 5.15
CA ALA A 29 6.18 -9.03 5.79
C ALA A 29 6.55 -10.50 6.07
N ALA A 30 7.23 -11.17 5.13
CA ALA A 30 7.72 -12.54 5.30
C ALA A 30 8.75 -12.66 6.45
N PHE A 31 9.53 -11.62 6.72
CA PHE A 31 10.42 -11.54 7.89
C PHE A 31 9.69 -11.21 9.21
N GLY A 32 8.36 -11.13 9.19
CA GLY A 32 7.54 -10.77 10.35
C GLY A 32 7.62 -9.29 10.72
N GLN A 33 8.07 -8.42 9.81
CA GLN A 33 8.03 -6.98 10.04
C GLN A 33 6.63 -6.44 9.73
N PRO A 34 6.06 -5.64 10.64
CA PRO A 34 4.78 -5.00 10.37
C PRO A 34 4.97 -3.97 9.26
N THR A 35 4.38 -4.27 8.11
CA THR A 35 4.47 -3.49 6.87
C THR A 35 3.07 -3.08 6.45
N THR A 36 2.92 -1.78 6.19
CA THR A 36 1.64 -1.19 5.78
C THR A 36 1.82 -0.49 4.44
N LEU A 37 0.99 -0.83 3.46
CA LEU A 37 0.94 -0.17 2.16
C LEU A 37 -0.30 0.73 2.10
N TRP A 38 -0.08 2.03 1.94
CA TRP A 38 -1.13 3.00 1.66
C TRP A 38 -1.19 3.30 0.16
N LEU A 39 -2.31 2.90 -0.46
CA LEU A 39 -2.65 3.26 -1.83
C LEU A 39 -3.44 4.58 -1.80
N THR A 40 -2.88 5.61 -2.42
CA THR A 40 -3.56 6.89 -2.58
C THR A 40 -4.68 6.80 -3.62
N ASP A 41 -5.61 7.77 -3.58
CA ASP A 41 -6.71 7.87 -4.55
C ASP A 41 -6.23 7.81 -6.01
N GLY A 42 -5.23 8.62 -6.36
CA GLY A 42 -4.67 8.62 -7.70
C GLY A 42 -3.98 7.31 -8.07
N CYS A 43 -3.39 6.59 -7.10
CA CYS A 43 -2.81 5.26 -7.34
C CYS A 43 -3.91 4.25 -7.66
N LEU A 44 -5.01 4.27 -6.92
CA LEU A 44 -6.16 3.39 -7.16
C LEU A 44 -6.85 3.69 -8.48
N ALA A 45 -6.96 4.97 -8.85
CA ALA A 45 -7.46 5.38 -10.16
C ALA A 45 -6.57 4.87 -11.30
N ALA A 46 -5.24 4.98 -11.16
CA ALA A 46 -4.31 4.42 -12.14
C ALA A 46 -4.38 2.88 -12.19
N LEU A 47 -4.41 2.20 -11.04
CA LEU A 47 -4.56 0.75 -10.95
C LEU A 47 -5.87 0.25 -11.57
N ALA A 48 -6.96 1.02 -11.47
CA ALA A 48 -8.24 0.68 -12.08
C ALA A 48 -8.20 0.70 -13.63
N LEU A 49 -7.28 1.47 -14.22
CA LEU A 49 -7.05 1.55 -15.66
C LEU A 49 -6.05 0.51 -16.16
N MET A 50 -5.33 -0.15 -15.25
CA MET A 50 -4.29 -1.12 -15.55
C MET A 50 -4.79 -2.56 -15.37
N PRO A 51 -4.13 -3.55 -16.00
CA PRO A 51 -4.46 -4.95 -15.76
C PRO A 51 -4.27 -5.31 -14.28
N PRO A 52 -5.04 -6.31 -13.78
CA PRO A 52 -4.92 -6.77 -12.41
C PRO A 52 -3.49 -7.23 -12.13
N ASN A 53 -2.93 -6.74 -11.02
CA ASN A 53 -1.58 -7.05 -10.61
C ASN A 53 -1.62 -8.16 -9.55
N GLU A 54 -1.08 -9.35 -9.88
CA GLU A 54 -1.11 -10.52 -9.00
C GLU A 54 -0.39 -10.27 -7.68
N HIS A 55 0.72 -9.51 -7.70
CA HIS A 55 1.49 -9.19 -6.50
C HIS A 55 0.64 -8.41 -5.49
N LEU A 56 -0.17 -7.46 -5.95
CA LEU A 56 -1.09 -6.69 -5.09
C LEU A 56 -2.17 -7.59 -4.44
N GLN A 57 -2.62 -8.64 -5.14
CA GLN A 57 -3.59 -9.58 -4.57
C GLN A 57 -2.95 -10.44 -3.49
N GLN A 58 -1.69 -10.83 -3.67
CA GLN A 58 -0.94 -11.67 -2.74
C GLN A 58 -0.42 -10.92 -1.51
N LEU A 59 -0.34 -9.59 -1.53
CA LEU A 59 0.13 -8.79 -0.38
C LEU A 59 -0.57 -9.17 0.93
N ALA A 60 -1.89 -9.39 0.88
CA ALA A 60 -2.67 -9.78 2.04
C ALA A 60 -2.27 -11.17 2.57
N ASP A 61 -1.97 -12.12 1.69
CA ASP A 61 -1.51 -13.47 2.05
C ASP A 61 -0.13 -13.46 2.71
N PHE A 62 0.74 -12.51 2.31
CA PHE A 62 2.05 -12.31 2.94
C PHE A 62 1.98 -11.56 4.28
N GLY A 63 0.80 -11.06 4.67
CA GLY A 63 0.60 -10.31 5.92
C GLY A 63 0.84 -8.80 5.80
N VAL A 64 0.93 -8.27 4.57
CA VAL A 64 1.02 -6.82 4.33
C VAL A 64 -0.35 -6.19 4.54
N THR A 65 -0.42 -5.17 5.40
CA THR A 65 -1.66 -4.44 5.62
C THR A 65 -1.83 -3.38 4.54
N CYS A 66 -2.76 -3.60 3.61
CA CYS A 66 -3.06 -2.62 2.57
C CYS A 66 -4.20 -1.69 3.03
N VAL A 67 -3.99 -0.38 2.95
CA VAL A 67 -4.94 0.64 3.39
C VAL A 67 -5.26 1.62 2.28
N ARG A 68 -6.49 2.14 2.30
CA ARG A 68 -6.96 3.20 1.40
C ARG A 68 -7.71 4.27 2.17
N SER A 69 -7.82 5.45 1.57
CA SER A 69 -8.74 6.48 2.06
C SER A 69 -10.19 6.07 1.83
N GLU A 70 -11.08 6.47 2.73
CA GLU A 70 -12.54 6.33 2.58
C GLU A 70 -13.10 7.00 1.33
N ASN A 71 -12.46 8.06 0.83
CA ASN A 71 -12.89 8.76 -0.37
C ASN A 71 -12.36 8.12 -1.66
N ALA A 72 -11.50 7.11 -1.56
CA ALA A 72 -10.84 6.53 -2.71
C ALA A 72 -11.73 5.52 -3.46
N PRO A 73 -11.56 5.35 -4.78
CA PRO A 73 -12.37 4.45 -5.57
C PRO A 73 -12.23 2.99 -5.13
N SER A 74 -13.30 2.23 -5.36
CA SER A 74 -13.33 0.79 -5.17
C SER A 74 -12.36 0.11 -6.14
N CYS A 75 -11.27 -0.42 -5.62
CA CYS A 75 -10.39 -1.34 -6.35
C CYS A 75 -10.69 -2.76 -5.85
N GLY A 76 -10.67 -3.77 -6.74
CA GLY A 76 -10.95 -5.18 -6.43
C GLY A 76 -9.90 -5.87 -5.54
N LEU A 77 -9.15 -5.09 -4.76
CA LEU A 77 -8.11 -5.52 -3.84
C LEU A 77 -8.64 -5.57 -2.40
N ASN A 78 -8.04 -6.43 -1.57
CA ASN A 78 -8.33 -6.50 -0.15
C ASN A 78 -7.71 -5.31 0.60
N LEU A 79 -8.39 -4.16 0.56
CA LEU A 79 -7.92 -2.91 1.15
C LEU A 79 -8.76 -2.55 2.37
N LYS A 80 -8.08 -2.25 3.48
CA LYS A 80 -8.72 -1.69 4.67
C LYS A 80 -8.99 -0.21 4.45
N THR A 81 -10.25 0.18 4.50
CA THR A 81 -10.63 1.58 4.44
C THR A 81 -10.30 2.27 5.76
N LEU A 82 -9.56 3.37 5.69
CA LEU A 82 -9.23 4.24 6.82
C LEU A 82 -9.69 5.68 6.54
N ASN A 83 -10.11 6.35 7.61
CA ASN A 83 -10.42 7.77 7.56
C ASN A 83 -9.14 8.62 7.57
N ALA A 84 -9.28 9.90 7.22
CA ALA A 84 -8.15 10.83 7.17
C ALA A 84 -7.39 10.91 8.50
N GLU A 85 -8.10 10.86 9.63
CA GLU A 85 -7.50 10.89 10.97
C GLU A 85 -6.68 9.63 11.27
N ALA A 86 -7.20 8.43 10.95
CA ALA A 86 -6.46 7.19 11.15
C ALA A 86 -5.25 7.07 10.23
N LEU A 87 -5.32 7.58 8.99
CA LEU A 87 -4.16 7.64 8.10
C LEU A 87 -3.07 8.56 8.66
N LEU A 88 -3.47 9.71 9.23
CA LEU A 88 -2.55 10.64 9.85
C LEU A 88 -1.92 10.06 11.13
N ALA A 89 -2.70 9.35 11.94
CA ALA A 89 -2.21 8.61 13.10
C ALA A 89 -1.27 7.47 12.70
N LEU A 90 -1.60 6.69 11.66
CA LEU A 90 -0.76 5.63 11.11
C LEU A 90 0.59 6.19 10.65
N ARG A 91 0.57 7.31 9.92
CA ARG A 91 1.79 7.99 9.49
C ARG A 91 2.64 8.47 10.66
N ALA A 92 2.02 8.94 11.74
CA ALA A 92 2.72 9.40 12.94
C ALA A 92 3.29 8.26 13.80
N ASP A 93 2.63 7.10 13.82
CA ASP A 93 3.06 5.90 14.54
C ASP A 93 4.20 5.16 13.82
N CYS A 94 4.22 5.22 12.50
CA CYS A 94 5.24 4.57 11.69
C CYS A 94 6.61 5.25 11.85
N LYS A 95 7.65 4.45 12.13
CA LYS A 95 9.03 4.96 12.27
C LYS A 95 9.65 5.34 10.94
N GLN A 96 9.18 4.76 9.85
CA GLN A 96 9.72 4.97 8.51
C GLN A 96 8.56 5.08 7.53
N VAL A 97 8.56 6.16 6.75
CA VAL A 97 7.58 6.41 5.70
C VAL A 97 8.33 6.55 4.39
N MET A 98 8.03 5.67 3.45
CA MET A 98 8.60 5.69 2.10
C MET A 98 7.50 6.06 1.11
N VAL A 99 7.75 7.04 0.26
CA VAL A 99 6.79 7.55 -0.72
C VAL A 99 7.32 7.25 -2.11
N PHE A 100 6.48 6.66 -2.95
CA PHE A 100 6.80 6.23 -4.31
C PHE A 100 5.81 6.83 -5.30
#